data_AF-A0A1L5KET6-F1
#
_entry.id   AF-A0A1L5KET6-F1
#
_cell.length_a   1.000
_cell.length_b   1.000
_cell.length_c   1.000
_cell.angle_alpha   90.00
_cell.angle_beta   90.00
_cell.angle_gamma   90.00
#
_symmetry.space_group_name_H-M   'P 1'
#
loop_
_entity.id
_entity.type
_entity.pdbx_description
1 polymer ?
#
loop_
_entity_poly.entity_id
_entity_poly.type
_entity_poly.pdbx_seq_one_letter_code
_entity_poly.pdbx_strand_id
1 'polypeptide(L)'
;AEINNPVGIEANLAFLGFGFVLMGLFDLVFLPMHYKNGYDLGKPFVISSIVLFVAIVLLEALDHIVPYLKTVCESYTSADLVRQLPVLLGGMAVYALEVLLAYRKSAARFEKVDL
;
A
#
# COMPACT_ATOMS: atom_id res chain seq x y z
N ALA A 1 8.12 -20.57 -17.10
CA ALA A 1 8.65 -21.19 -15.87
C ALA A 1 7.76 -20.70 -14.74
N GLU A 2 7.03 -21.59 -14.06
CA GLU A 2 6.33 -21.21 -12.83
C GLU A 2 7.38 -20.78 -11.81
N ILE A 3 7.33 -19.51 -11.41
CA ILE A 3 8.11 -19.02 -10.29
C ILE A 3 7.23 -19.26 -9.06
N ASN A 4 7.23 -20.50 -8.58
CA ASN A 4 6.44 -20.87 -7.41
C ASN A 4 7.14 -20.28 -6.17
N ASN A 5 6.55 -19.23 -5.59
CA ASN A 5 7.01 -18.66 -4.33
C ASN A 5 6.39 -19.46 -3.17
N PRO A 6 7.19 -20.25 -2.41
CA PRO A 6 6.64 -21.14 -1.39
C PRO A 6 6.16 -20.41 -0.12
N VAL A 7 6.40 -19.10 -0.01
CA VAL A 7 6.21 -18.35 1.24
C VAL A 7 5.23 -17.19 1.11
N GLY A 8 4.89 -16.73 -0.10
CA GLY A 8 3.94 -15.63 -0.22
C GLY A 8 3.52 -15.31 -1.65
N ILE A 9 2.85 -14.17 -1.83
CA ILE A 9 2.27 -13.76 -3.11
C ILE A 9 3.34 -13.69 -4.20
N GLU A 10 3.00 -14.19 -5.38
CA GLU A 10 3.88 -14.14 -6.55
C GLU A 10 4.12 -12.70 -7.02
N ALA A 11 5.35 -12.42 -7.47
CA ALA A 11 5.73 -11.09 -7.97
C ALA A 11 5.10 -10.84 -9.36
N ASN A 12 3.86 -10.32 -9.37
CA ASN A 12 3.07 -10.01 -10.58
C ASN A 12 2.44 -8.61 -10.52
N LEU A 13 1.58 -8.27 -11.50
CA LEU A 13 0.95 -6.94 -11.55
C LEU A 13 -0.05 -6.70 -10.40
N ALA A 14 -0.68 -7.75 -9.88
CA ALA A 14 -1.55 -7.63 -8.70
C ALA A 14 -0.72 -7.31 -7.45
N PHE A 15 0.42 -7.97 -7.25
CA PHE A 15 1.38 -7.65 -6.19
C PHE A 15 1.85 -6.19 -6.27
N LEU A 16 2.14 -5.69 -7.49
CA LEU A 16 2.47 -4.29 -7.70
C LEU A 16 1.32 -3.34 -7.30
N GLY A 17 0.07 -3.71 -7.63
CA GLY A 17 -1.13 -2.99 -7.20
C GLY A 17 -1.26 -2.91 -5.67
N PHE A 18 -1.03 -4.03 -4.97
CA PHE A 18 -0.98 -4.05 -3.50
C PHE A 18 0.17 -3.20 -2.95
N GLY A 19 1.32 -3.19 -3.61
CA GLY A 19 2.44 -2.32 -3.27
C GLY A 19 2.06 -0.83 -3.30
N PHE A 20 1.30 -0.39 -4.31
CA PHE A 20 0.79 0.98 -4.37
C PHE A 20 -0.13 1.31 -3.17
N VAL A 21 -1.03 0.41 -2.79
CA VAL A 21 -1.89 0.62 -1.61
C VAL A 21 -1.06 0.73 -0.32
N LEU A 22 -0.10 -0.17 -0.13
CA LEU A 22 0.77 -0.16 1.06
C LEU A 22 1.60 1.13 1.15
N MET A 23 2.14 1.60 0.02
CA MET A 23 2.87 2.87 -0.05
C MET A 23 1.98 4.07 0.25
N GLY A 24 0.73 4.08 -0.24
CA GLY A 24 -0.22 5.17 0.00
C GLY A 24 -0.62 5.26 1.46
N LEU A 25 -0.82 4.10 2.09
CA LEU A 25 -1.12 4.00 3.50
C LEU A 25 0.06 4.43 4.38
N PHE A 26 1.29 4.09 3.97
CA PHE A 26 2.50 4.61 4.61
C PHE A 26 2.54 6.15 4.51
N ASP A 27 2.39 6.71 3.31
CA ASP A 27 2.44 8.16 3.08
C ASP A 27 1.34 8.91 3.84
N LEU A 28 0.14 8.31 3.92
CA LEU A 28 -1.00 8.89 4.65
C LEU A 28 -0.77 8.99 6.15
N VAL A 29 -0.01 8.07 6.75
CA VAL A 29 0.35 8.11 8.16
C VAL A 29 1.60 8.95 8.38
N PHE A 30 2.60 8.79 7.51
CA PHE A 30 3.91 9.40 7.63
C PHE A 30 3.85 10.92 7.42
N LEU A 31 3.27 11.38 6.29
CA LEU A 31 3.32 12.80 5.91
C LEU A 31 2.62 13.70 6.94
N PRO A 32 1.36 13.46 7.37
CA PRO A 32 0.68 14.36 8.30
C PRO A 32 1.32 14.38 9.69
N MET A 33 1.95 13.28 10.10
CA MET A 33 2.64 13.19 11.39
C MET A 33 4.01 13.88 11.34
N HIS A 34 4.73 13.73 10.23
CA HIS A 34 5.99 14.41 9.99
C HIS A 34 5.81 15.93 9.94
N TYR A 35 4.87 16.44 9.13
CA TYR A 35 4.60 17.87 9.01
C TYR A 35 4.00 18.51 10.27
N LYS A 36 3.42 17.72 11.19
CA LYS A 36 2.92 18.23 12.48
C LYS A 36 4.05 18.51 13.48
N ASN A 37 5.09 17.68 13.51
CA ASN A 37 6.19 17.84 14.47
C ASN A 37 7.41 18.57 13.87
N GLY A 38 7.56 18.61 12.53
CA GLY A 38 8.57 19.39 11.78
C GLY A 38 10.04 18.97 11.96
N TYR A 39 10.39 18.39 13.11
CA TYR A 39 11.77 18.09 13.51
C TYR A 39 12.03 16.60 13.76
N ASP A 40 11.01 15.82 14.13
CA ASP A 40 11.17 14.39 14.43
C ASP A 40 10.82 13.53 13.21
N LEU A 41 11.82 13.01 12.50
CA LEU A 41 11.66 12.03 11.42
C LEU A 41 11.51 10.58 11.95
N GLY A 42 12.14 10.27 13.09
CA GLY A 42 12.19 8.91 13.62
C GLY A 42 10.84 8.38 14.10
N LYS A 43 10.08 9.17 14.87
CA LYS A 43 8.78 8.73 15.43
C LYS A 43 7.72 8.48 14.34
N PRO A 44 7.50 9.39 13.36
CA PRO A 44 6.58 9.14 12.26
C PRO A 44 6.98 7.92 11.43
N PHE A 45 8.28 7.75 11.18
CA PHE A 45 8.78 6.59 10.44
C PHE A 45 8.45 5.28 11.15
N VAL A 46 8.80 5.15 12.44
CA VAL A 46 8.54 3.92 13.22
C VAL A 46 7.05 3.60 13.28
N ILE A 47 6.19 4.59 13.54
CA ILE A 47 4.74 4.37 13.58
C ILE A 47 4.22 3.92 12.22
N SER A 48 4.66 4.57 11.13
CA SER A 48 4.24 4.21 9.78
C SER A 48 4.74 2.83 9.37
N SER A 49 5.96 2.44 9.80
CA SER A 49 6.49 1.09 9.60
C SER A 49 5.70 0.02 10.36
N ILE A 50 5.26 0.29 11.59
CA ILE A 50 4.40 -0.64 12.35
C ILE A 50 3.07 -0.82 11.63
N VAL A 51 2.45 0.27 11.19
CA VAL A 51 1.18 0.22 10.46
C VAL A 51 1.35 -0.56 9.15
N LEU A 52 2.43 -0.31 8.40
CA LEU A 52 2.73 -1.00 7.16
C LEU A 52 2.98 -2.50 7.39
N PHE A 53 3.70 -2.87 8.46
CA PHE A 53 3.91 -4.26 8.83
C PHE A 53 2.59 -4.99 9.13
N VAL A 54 1.69 -4.36 9.90
CA VAL A 54 0.36 -4.92 10.18
C VAL A 54 -0.46 -5.06 8.89
N ALA A 55 -0.39 -4.07 8.00
CA ALA A 55 -1.09 -4.12 6.72
C ALA A 55 -0.57 -5.27 5.83
N ILE A 56 0.74 -5.52 5.80
CA ILE A 56 1.33 -6.65 5.08
C ILE A 56 0.85 -7.98 5.66
N VAL A 57 0.88 -8.15 7.00
CA VAL A 57 0.42 -9.38 7.65
C VAL A 57 -1.06 -9.64 7.36
N LEU A 58 -1.89 -8.58 7.38
CA LEU A 58 -3.30 -8.69 7.03
C LEU A 58 -3.49 -9.08 5.57
N LEU A 59 -2.70 -8.51 4.65
CA LEU A 59 -2.78 -8.80 3.23
C LEU A 59 -2.38 -10.25 2.94
N GLU A 60 -1.32 -10.74 3.58
CA GLU A 60 -0.90 -12.14 3.52
C GLU A 60 -1.98 -13.09 4.05
N ALA A 61 -2.58 -12.75 5.20
CA ALA A 61 -3.67 -13.53 5.78
C ALA A 61 -4.91 -13.54 4.88
N LEU A 62 -5.24 -12.39 4.27
CA LEU A 62 -6.34 -12.26 3.31
C LEU A 62 -6.12 -13.11 2.06
N ASP A 63 -4.88 -13.17 1.56
CA ASP A 63 -4.55 -14.00 0.40
C ASP A 63 -4.74 -15.50 0.70
N HIS A 64 -4.35 -15.95 1.90
CA HIS A 64 -4.59 -17.32 2.34
C HIS A 64 -6.08 -17.65 2.61
N ILE A 65 -6.87 -16.68 3.08
CA ILE A 65 -8.28 -16.89 3.45
C ILE A 65 -9.22 -16.74 2.24
N VAL A 66 -8.90 -15.86 1.29
CA VAL A 66 -9.75 -15.52 0.16
C VAL A 66 -9.28 -16.27 -1.09
N PRO A 67 -9.90 -17.42 -1.45
CA PRO A 67 -9.47 -18.23 -2.59
C PRO A 67 -9.58 -17.51 -3.94
N TYR A 68 -10.36 -16.43 -4.00
CA TYR A 68 -10.44 -15.55 -5.17
C TYR A 68 -9.17 -14.72 -5.38
N LEU A 69 -8.54 -14.23 -4.30
CA LEU A 69 -7.27 -13.50 -4.40
C LEU A 69 -6.16 -14.45 -4.84
N LYS A 70 -6.11 -15.63 -4.24
CA LYS A 70 -5.20 -16.71 -4.62
C LYS A 70 -5.28 -17.05 -6.12
N THR A 71 -6.47 -17.26 -6.65
CA THR A 71 -6.65 -17.64 -8.08
C THR A 71 -6.31 -16.53 -9.07
N VAL A 72 -6.45 -15.25 -8.69
CA VAL A 72 -6.10 -14.10 -9.55
C VAL A 72 -4.63 -13.69 -9.38
N CYS A 73 -4.05 -13.89 -8.19
CA CYS A 73 -2.70 -13.47 -7.82
C CYS A 73 -1.64 -14.56 -7.91
N GLU A 74 -1.98 -15.84 -8.10
CA GLU A 74 -1.01 -16.94 -8.32
C GLU A 74 -0.93 -17.40 -9.79
N SER A 75 -1.62 -16.71 -10.72
CA SER A 75 -1.53 -17.05 -12.15
C SER A 75 -0.46 -16.21 -12.85
N TYR A 76 0.63 -16.86 -13.28
CA TYR A 76 1.66 -16.30 -14.19
C TYR A 76 1.30 -16.42 -15.68
N THR A 77 0.09 -16.89 -16.02
CA THR A 77 -0.29 -17.06 -17.43
C THR A 77 -0.50 -15.69 -18.07
N SER A 78 0.17 -15.40 -19.20
CA SER A 78 0.08 -14.11 -19.91
C SER A 78 -1.36 -13.68 -20.27
N ALA A 79 -2.31 -14.61 -20.32
CA ALA A 79 -3.73 -14.35 -20.53
C ALA A 79 -4.44 -13.72 -19.30
N ASP A 80 -3.96 -13.99 -18.08
CA ASP A 80 -4.53 -13.43 -16.84
C ASP A 80 -3.94 -12.05 -16.50
N LEU A 81 -2.91 -11.60 -17.22
CA LEU A 81 -2.33 -10.26 -17.10
C LEU A 81 -3.39 -9.14 -17.27
N VAL A 82 -4.35 -9.37 -18.18
CA VAL A 82 -5.48 -8.44 -18.42
C VAL A 82 -6.46 -8.42 -17.24
N ARG A 83 -6.60 -9.54 -16.51
CA ARG A 83 -7.43 -9.62 -15.30
C ARG A 83 -6.76 -9.00 -14.08
N GLN A 84 -5.43 -8.91 -14.07
CA GLN A 84 -4.65 -8.22 -13.02
C GLN A 84 -4.58 -6.69 -13.22
N LEU A 85 -4.79 -6.21 -14.45
CA LEU A 85 -4.79 -4.76 -14.76
C LEU A 85 -5.77 -3.94 -13.91
N PRO A 86 -7.04 -4.36 -13.72
CA PRO A 86 -7.97 -3.66 -12.84
C PRO A 86 -7.50 -3.59 -11.39
N VAL A 87 -6.80 -4.62 -10.89
CA VAL A 87 -6.23 -4.65 -9.54
C VAL A 87 -5.09 -3.63 -9.43
N LEU A 88 -4.22 -3.58 -10.43
CA LEU A 88 -3.15 -2.59 -10.51
C LEU A 88 -3.71 -1.16 -10.57
N LEU A 89 -4.65 -0.90 -11.48
CA LEU A 89 -5.28 0.42 -11.63
C LEU A 89 -6.07 0.82 -10.39
N GLY A 90 -6.75 -0.13 -9.75
CA GLY A 90 -7.41 0.07 -8.47
C GLY A 90 -6.42 0.46 -7.37
N GLY A 91 -5.30 -0.25 -7.26
CA GLY A 91 -4.23 0.07 -6.31
C GLY A 91 -3.63 1.46 -6.56
N MET A 92 -3.38 1.83 -7.82
CA MET A 92 -2.91 3.16 -8.20
C MET A 92 -3.93 4.26 -7.88
N ALA A 93 -5.23 4.00 -8.10
CA ALA A 93 -6.28 4.95 -7.78
C ALA A 93 -6.40 5.18 -6.27
N VAL A 94 -6.35 4.10 -5.47
CA VAL A 94 -6.33 4.17 -4.00
C VAL A 94 -5.11 4.95 -3.53
N TYR A 95 -3.91 4.63 -4.05
CA TYR A 95 -2.69 5.36 -3.76
C TYR A 95 -2.82 6.86 -4.03
N ALA A 96 -3.33 7.23 -5.21
CA ALA A 96 -3.53 8.63 -5.56
C ALA A 96 -4.49 9.33 -4.60
N LEU A 97 -5.59 8.68 -4.20
CA LEU A 97 -6.53 9.23 -3.22
C LEU A 97 -5.89 9.37 -1.84
N GLU A 98 -5.15 8.38 -1.37
CA GLU A 98 -4.47 8.40 -0.07
C GLU A 98 -3.42 9.51 -0.01
N VAL A 99 -2.60 9.65 -1.06
CA VAL A 99 -1.61 10.74 -1.18
C VAL A 99 -2.30 12.11 -1.22
N LEU A 100 -3.40 12.27 -1.96
CA LEU A 100 -4.17 13.51 -1.97
C LEU A 100 -4.73 13.86 -0.59
N LEU A 101 -5.25 12.87 0.14
CA LEU A 101 -5.72 13.05 1.51
C LEU A 101 -4.58 13.38 2.48
N ALA A 102 -3.44 12.72 2.33
CA ALA A 102 -2.22 12.98 3.09
C ALA A 102 -1.74 14.42 2.90
N TYR A 103 -1.70 14.87 1.63
CA TYR A 103 -1.35 16.24 1.26
C TYR A 103 -2.31 17.26 1.88
N ARG A 104 -3.62 17.08 1.70
CA ARG A 104 -4.64 17.98 2.27
C ARG A 104 -4.56 18.07 3.80
N LYS A 105 -4.37 16.93 4.48
CA LYS A 105 -4.23 16.88 5.94
C LYS A 105 -2.93 17.53 6.42
N SER A 106 -1.84 17.37 5.67
CA SER A 106 -0.54 17.98 5.99
C SER A 106 -0.60 19.49 5.81
N ALA A 107 -1.14 19.98 4.68
CA ALA A 107 -1.33 21.41 4.41
C ALA A 107 -2.18 22.10 5.48
N ALA A 108 -3.32 21.51 5.86
CA ALA A 108 -4.18 22.04 6.90
C ALA A 108 -3.55 22.00 8.31
N ARG A 109 -2.56 21.13 8.55
CA ARG A 109 -1.80 21.09 9.82
C ARG A 109 -0.71 22.15 9.82
N PHE A 110 -0.03 22.34 8.70
CA PHE A 110 1.01 23.35 8.54
C PHE A 110 0.44 24.76 8.78
N GLU A 111 -0.70 25.07 8.19
CA GLU A 111 -1.40 26.35 8.37
C GLU A 111 -1.81 26.62 9.83
N LYS A 112 -2.00 25.58 10.65
CA LYS A 112 -2.29 25.70 12.08
C LYS A 112 -1.05 25.86 12.97
N VAL A 113 0.14 25.56 12.46
CA VAL A 113 1.41 25.72 13.20
C VAL A 113 2.07 27.06 12.85
N ASP A 114 1.78 27.60 11.66
CA ASP A 114 2.27 28.91 11.19
C ASP A 114 1.42 30.11 11.71
N LEU A 115 0.35 29.86 12.48
CA LEU A 115 -0.49 30.85 13.18
C LEU A 115 -0.28 30.77 14.70
#